data_AF-W9DZY3-F1
#
_entry.id   AF-W9DZY3-F1
#
_cell.length_a   1.000
_cell.length_b   1.000
_cell.length_c   1.000
_cell.angle_alpha   90.00
_cell.angle_beta   90.00
_cell.angle_gamma   90.00
#
_symmetry.space_group_name_H-M   'P 1'
#
loop_
_entity.id
_entity.type
_entity.pdbx_description
1 polymer ?
#
loop_
_entity_poly.entity_id
_entity_poly.type
_entity_poly.pdbx_seq_one_letter_code
_entity_poly.pdbx_strand_id
1 'polypeptide(L)'
;MDINSVMEEKPDTKVPMIFSVICGSLYIIMGLLQLAAGTGKIILGSEFSIPLSNVLFVPADIIGSFVLLLIGTVFIYGVLEMRSGVYEGISYAYVGILLALIFAFIYLLVCTGNLLETHLLMNEEFEGWTPLSDMSPGIYLAILPLFAYIKWKDIFEPVPGTNIRVDLK
;
A
#
# COMPACT_ATOMS: atom_id res chain seq x y z
N MET A 1 -29.59 15.93 -37.82
CA MET A 1 -29.41 16.69 -36.58
C MET A 1 -28.48 15.84 -35.74
N ASP A 2 -27.21 16.22 -35.72
CA ASP A 2 -26.09 15.40 -35.25
C ASP A 2 -26.24 15.06 -33.77
N ILE A 3 -26.28 13.76 -33.51
CA ILE A 3 -26.25 13.19 -32.17
C ILE A 3 -24.80 13.34 -31.74
N ASN A 4 -24.54 14.40 -30.95
CA ASN A 4 -23.25 14.69 -30.37
C ASN A 4 -22.59 13.38 -29.92
N SER A 5 -21.50 13.03 -30.61
CA SER A 5 -20.47 12.15 -30.12
C SER A 5 -20.04 12.70 -28.77
N VAL A 6 -20.63 12.16 -27.70
CA VAL A 6 -20.05 12.27 -26.37
C VAL A 6 -18.71 11.57 -26.52
N MET A 7 -17.68 12.37 -26.79
CA MET A 7 -16.30 11.93 -26.82
C MET A 7 -16.10 11.27 -25.46
N GLU A 8 -16.13 9.94 -25.45
CA GLU A 8 -15.82 9.14 -24.27
C GLU A 8 -14.39 9.52 -23.91
N GLU A 9 -14.25 10.48 -23.01
CA GLU A 9 -12.99 11.12 -22.70
C GLU A 9 -12.15 10.05 -22.00
N LYS A 10 -11.33 9.38 -22.81
CA LYS A 10 -10.54 8.23 -22.41
C LYS A 10 -9.69 8.64 -21.21
N PRO A 11 -9.93 8.09 -20.00
CA PRO A 11 -9.23 8.54 -18.80
C PRO A 11 -7.73 8.34 -19.00
N ASP A 12 -6.93 9.35 -18.65
CA ASP A 12 -5.48 9.30 -18.83
C ASP A 12 -4.87 8.23 -17.91
N THR A 13 -4.48 7.10 -18.50
CA THR A 13 -3.91 5.96 -17.80
C THR A 13 -2.42 6.12 -17.48
N LYS A 14 -1.75 7.15 -18.04
CA LYS A 14 -0.29 7.32 -17.89
C LYS A 14 0.09 7.61 -16.44
N VAL A 15 -0.64 8.50 -15.78
CA VAL A 15 -0.33 8.91 -14.41
C VAL A 15 -0.56 7.75 -13.41
N PRO A 16 -1.71 7.04 -13.41
CA PRO A 16 -1.92 5.85 -12.57
C PRO A 16 -0.92 4.74 -12.84
N MET A 17 -0.51 4.56 -14.11
CA MET A 17 0.48 3.55 -14.49
C MET A 17 1.86 3.85 -13.90
N ILE A 18 2.37 5.08 -14.06
CA ILE A 18 3.67 5.49 -13.50
C ILE A 18 3.65 5.36 -11.97
N PHE A 19 2.58 5.84 -11.33
CA PHE A 19 2.40 5.72 -9.89
C PHE A 19 2.44 4.26 -9.44
N SER A 20 1.72 3.37 -10.13
CA SER A 20 1.66 1.95 -9.79
C SER A 20 3.00 1.24 -10.01
N VAL A 21 3.77 1.61 -11.03
CA VAL A 21 5.14 1.08 -11.21
C VAL A 21 6.04 1.50 -10.04
N ILE A 22 6.02 2.78 -9.67
CA ILE A 22 6.87 3.31 -8.59
C ILE A 22 6.50 2.67 -7.25
N CYS A 23 5.22 2.72 -6.87
CA CYS A 23 4.73 2.13 -5.63
C CYS A 23 4.95 0.61 -5.63
N GLY A 24 4.54 -0.09 -6.70
CA GLY A 24 4.71 -1.53 -6.81
C GLY A 24 6.16 -1.98 -6.63
N SER A 25 7.10 -1.29 -7.28
CA SER A 25 8.53 -1.59 -7.15
C SER A 25 9.04 -1.34 -5.74
N LEU A 26 8.69 -0.21 -5.11
CA LEU A 26 9.12 0.12 -3.75
C LEU A 26 8.61 -0.91 -2.74
N TYR A 27 7.33 -1.27 -2.81
CA TYR A 27 6.73 -2.27 -1.92
C TYR A 27 7.36 -3.66 -2.11
N ILE A 28 7.63 -4.07 -3.36
CA ILE A 28 8.31 -5.35 -3.63
C ILE A 28 9.74 -5.35 -3.09
N ILE A 29 10.52 -4.30 -3.35
CA ILE A 29 11.93 -4.21 -2.91
C ILE A 29 12.00 -4.26 -1.38
N MET A 30 11.16 -3.47 -0.69
CA MET A 30 11.12 -3.47 0.77
C MET A 30 10.62 -4.81 1.32
N GLY A 31 9.60 -5.40 0.70
CA GLY A 31 9.10 -6.73 1.06
C GLY A 31 10.17 -7.82 0.92
N LEU A 32 10.92 -7.85 -0.17
CA LEU A 32 12.03 -8.79 -0.36
C LEU A 32 13.15 -8.59 0.65
N LEU A 33 13.52 -7.33 0.92
CA LEU A 33 14.53 -7.01 1.93
C LEU A 33 14.09 -7.46 3.33
N GLN A 34 12.83 -7.23 3.67
CA GLN A 34 12.22 -7.65 4.93
C GLN A 34 12.16 -9.17 5.06
N LEU A 35 11.78 -9.87 3.99
CA LEU A 35 11.75 -11.33 3.94
C LEU A 35 13.15 -11.91 4.11
N ALA A 36 14.16 -11.33 3.44
CA ALA A 36 15.55 -11.75 3.55
C ALA A 36 16.11 -11.54 4.96
N ALA A 37 15.79 -10.40 5.59
CA ALA A 37 16.19 -10.12 6.97
C ALA A 37 15.52 -11.09 7.96
N GLY A 38 14.21 -11.32 7.83
CA GLY A 38 13.44 -12.26 8.65
C GLY A 38 13.93 -13.70 8.52
N THR A 39 14.02 -14.19 7.28
CA THR A 39 14.48 -15.55 6.98
C THR A 39 15.94 -15.76 7.37
N GLY A 40 16.79 -14.75 7.13
CA GLY A 40 18.20 -14.78 7.51
C GLY A 40 18.40 -14.97 9.01
N LYS A 41 17.63 -14.27 9.86
CA LYS A 41 17.67 -14.48 11.32
C LYS A 41 17.26 -15.89 11.73
N ILE A 42 16.28 -16.49 11.04
CA ILE A 42 15.82 -17.86 11.35
C ILE A 42 16.86 -18.90 10.94
N ILE A 43 17.49 -18.76 9.78
CA ILE A 43 18.39 -19.77 9.22
C ILE A 43 19.82 -19.61 9.75
N LEU A 44 20.33 -18.37 9.83
CA LEU A 44 21.74 -18.07 10.13
C LEU A 44 21.95 -17.65 11.59
N GLY A 45 20.87 -17.48 12.36
CA GLY A 45 20.91 -17.13 13.79
C GLY A 45 20.57 -15.67 14.09
N SER A 46 20.33 -15.37 15.37
CA SER A 46 19.86 -14.06 15.88
C SER A 46 20.77 -12.89 15.53
N GLU A 47 22.07 -13.15 15.39
CA GLU A 47 23.10 -12.15 15.10
C GLU A 47 23.13 -11.73 13.62
N PHE A 48 22.43 -12.46 12.75
CA PHE A 48 22.36 -12.11 11.34
C PHE A 48 21.55 -10.82 11.16
N SER A 49 22.21 -9.80 10.61
CA SER A 49 21.57 -8.54 10.25
C SER A 49 22.05 -8.09 8.88
N ILE A 50 21.13 -7.57 8.07
CA ILE A 50 21.47 -6.98 6.78
C ILE A 50 21.72 -5.49 7.04
N PRO A 51 22.91 -4.94 6.72
CA PRO A 51 23.21 -3.53 6.97
C PRO A 51 22.16 -2.59 6.36
N LEU A 52 21.69 -2.95 5.16
CA LEU A 52 20.66 -2.19 4.44
C LEU A 52 19.29 -2.22 5.12
N SER A 53 18.92 -3.32 5.82
CA SER A 53 17.65 -3.38 6.56
C SER A 53 17.67 -2.46 7.78
N ASN A 54 18.82 -2.33 8.45
CA ASN A 54 18.96 -1.42 9.60
C ASN A 54 18.90 0.05 9.16
N VAL A 55 19.55 0.42 8.04
CA VAL A 55 19.54 1.80 7.54
C VAL A 55 18.15 2.23 7.05
N LEU A 56 17.39 1.30 6.46
CA LEU A 56 16.05 1.56 5.93
C LEU A 56 14.92 1.32 6.95
N PHE A 57 15.25 1.06 8.23
CA PHE A 57 14.27 0.74 9.28
C PHE A 57 13.31 -0.40 8.85
N VAL A 58 13.89 -1.49 8.36
CA VAL A 58 13.15 -2.69 7.94
C VAL A 58 13.29 -3.74 9.05
N PRO A 59 12.26 -3.92 9.89
CA PRO A 59 12.30 -4.92 10.95
C PRO A 59 12.27 -6.33 10.36
N ALA A 60 12.82 -7.30 11.08
CA ALA A 60 12.82 -8.69 10.64
C ALA A 60 11.43 -9.33 10.89
N ASP A 61 10.46 -9.06 10.01
CA ASP A 61 9.10 -9.58 10.10
C ASP A 61 8.65 -10.23 8.79
N ILE A 62 8.51 -11.56 8.83
CA ILE A 62 8.13 -12.38 7.68
C ILE A 62 6.68 -12.10 7.27
N ILE A 63 5.76 -11.95 8.21
CA ILE A 63 4.35 -11.72 7.88
C ILE A 63 4.19 -10.35 7.21
N GLY A 64 4.82 -9.32 7.77
CA GLY A 64 4.86 -8.00 7.15
C GLY A 64 5.51 -8.02 5.76
N SER A 65 6.54 -8.84 5.56
CA SER A 65 7.16 -8.99 4.23
C SER A 65 6.19 -9.53 3.16
N PHE A 66 5.35 -10.51 3.52
CA PHE A 66 4.33 -11.03 2.61
C PHE A 66 3.28 -9.98 2.28
N VAL A 67 2.87 -9.19 3.27
CA VAL A 67 1.93 -8.07 3.08
C VAL A 67 2.50 -7.05 2.08
N LEU A 68 3.75 -6.64 2.26
CA LEU A 68 4.44 -5.71 1.35
C LEU A 68 4.52 -6.26 -0.08
N LEU A 69 4.90 -7.53 -0.23
CA LEU A 69 4.95 -8.21 -1.53
C LEU A 69 3.57 -8.28 -2.20
N LEU A 70 2.52 -8.57 -1.42
CA LEU A 70 1.14 -8.62 -1.92
C LEU A 70 0.69 -7.25 -2.44
N ILE A 71 0.88 -6.20 -1.65
CA ILE A 71 0.52 -4.83 -2.04
C ILE A 71 1.28 -4.43 -3.31
N GLY A 72 2.59 -4.70 -3.34
CA GLY A 72 3.42 -4.39 -4.50
C GLY A 72 2.99 -5.15 -5.75
N THR A 73 2.60 -6.42 -5.61
CA THR A 73 2.10 -7.25 -6.72
C THR A 73 0.79 -6.70 -7.28
N VAL A 74 -0.14 -6.25 -6.43
CA VAL A 74 -1.41 -5.65 -6.88
C VAL A 74 -1.17 -4.40 -7.72
N PHE A 75 -0.23 -3.55 -7.30
CA PHE A 75 0.16 -2.37 -8.10
C PHE A 75 0.74 -2.76 -9.46
N ILE A 76 1.67 -3.72 -9.51
CA ILE A 76 2.27 -4.19 -10.76
C ILE A 76 1.22 -4.85 -11.66
N TYR A 77 0.28 -5.60 -11.10
CA TYR A 77 -0.82 -6.19 -11.85
C TYR A 77 -1.68 -5.09 -12.52
N GLY A 78 -1.98 -4.00 -11.81
CA GLY A 78 -2.66 -2.86 -12.39
C GLY A 78 -1.93 -2.24 -13.59
N VAL A 79 -0.59 -2.19 -13.55
CA VAL A 79 0.22 -1.73 -14.69
C VAL A 79 0.07 -2.65 -15.90
N LEU A 80 0.08 -3.97 -15.68
CA LEU A 80 -0.05 -4.96 -16.76
C LEU A 80 -1.40 -4.83 -17.47
N GLU A 81 -2.49 -4.66 -16.72
CA GLU A 81 -3.84 -4.45 -17.25
C GLU A 81 -3.99 -3.08 -17.95
N MET A 82 -3.43 -2.01 -17.38
CA MET A 82 -3.43 -0.71 -18.07
C MET A 82 -2.64 -0.76 -19.38
N ARG A 83 -1.58 -1.57 -19.46
CA ARG A 83 -0.76 -1.75 -20.68
C ARG A 83 -1.46 -2.61 -21.73
N SER A 84 -2.31 -3.56 -21.34
CA SER A 84 -3.14 -4.34 -22.27
C SER A 84 -4.32 -3.54 -22.84
N GLY A 85 -4.51 -2.30 -22.37
CA GLY A 85 -5.59 -1.41 -22.80
C GLY A 85 -6.90 -1.63 -22.04
N VAL A 86 -6.88 -2.43 -20.98
CA VAL A 86 -8.04 -2.70 -20.11
C VAL A 86 -8.14 -1.58 -19.07
N TYR A 87 -9.22 -0.79 -19.14
CA TYR A 87 -9.44 0.32 -18.20
C TYR A 87 -9.62 -0.13 -16.75
N GLU A 88 -10.02 -1.37 -16.52
CA GLU A 88 -10.10 -1.98 -15.18
C GLU A 88 -8.72 -2.01 -14.48
N GLY A 89 -7.62 -1.86 -15.22
CA GLY A 89 -6.27 -1.67 -14.66
C GLY A 89 -6.19 -0.53 -13.65
N ILE A 90 -6.97 0.55 -13.84
CA ILE A 90 -7.06 1.68 -12.91
C ILE A 90 -7.62 1.23 -11.55
N SER A 91 -8.60 0.33 -11.53
CA SER A 91 -9.19 -0.21 -10.31
C SER A 91 -8.17 -0.96 -9.46
N TYR A 92 -7.24 -1.70 -10.07
CA TYR A 92 -6.17 -2.39 -9.35
C TYR A 92 -5.20 -1.43 -8.67
N ALA A 93 -4.86 -0.30 -9.30
CA ALA A 93 -4.04 0.74 -8.66
C ALA A 93 -4.71 1.27 -7.39
N TYR A 94 -6.03 1.44 -7.42
CA TYR A 94 -6.80 1.85 -6.26
C TYR A 94 -6.90 0.78 -5.18
N VAL A 95 -7.09 -0.49 -5.55
CA VAL A 95 -7.03 -1.60 -4.59
C VAL A 95 -5.65 -1.61 -3.91
N GLY A 96 -4.57 -1.40 -4.66
CA GLY A 96 -3.22 -1.26 -4.11
C GLY A 96 -3.12 -0.11 -3.09
N ILE A 97 -3.71 1.05 -3.39
CA ILE A 97 -3.76 2.19 -2.47
C ILE A 97 -4.53 1.83 -1.19
N LEU A 98 -5.71 1.23 -1.31
CA LEU A 98 -6.52 0.85 -0.16
C LEU A 98 -5.80 -0.17 0.73
N LEU A 99 -5.20 -1.19 0.13
CA LEU A 99 -4.42 -2.18 0.87
C LEU A 99 -3.26 -1.54 1.61
N ALA A 100 -2.49 -0.66 0.94
CA ALA A 100 -1.41 0.08 1.57
C ALA A 100 -1.87 0.90 2.79
N LEU A 101 -2.98 1.62 2.67
CA LEU A 101 -3.52 2.44 3.74
C LEU A 101 -4.08 1.62 4.91
N ILE A 102 -4.80 0.54 4.60
CA ILE A 102 -5.36 -0.37 5.62
C ILE A 102 -4.23 -0.98 6.44
N PHE A 103 -3.18 -1.51 5.79
CA PHE A 103 -2.08 -2.13 6.51
C PHE A 103 -1.22 -1.11 7.27
N ALA A 104 -1.01 0.09 6.73
CA ALA A 104 -0.37 1.15 7.49
C ALA A 104 -1.15 1.54 8.75
N PHE A 105 -2.48 1.61 8.65
CA PHE A 105 -3.33 1.84 9.81
C PHE A 105 -3.24 0.73 10.84
N ILE A 106 -3.23 -0.54 10.41
CA ILE A 106 -3.02 -1.69 11.29
C ILE A 106 -1.66 -1.60 11.99
N TYR A 107 -0.58 -1.28 11.27
CA TYR A 107 0.75 -1.13 11.87
C TYR A 107 0.82 0.03 12.88
N LEU A 108 0.13 1.13 12.62
CA LEU A 108 0.00 2.22 13.59
C LEU A 108 -0.76 1.81 14.85
N LEU A 109 -1.82 1.00 14.71
CA LEU A 109 -2.53 0.44 15.85
C LEU A 109 -1.64 -0.48 16.68
N VAL A 110 -0.85 -1.34 16.04
CA VAL A 110 0.12 -2.22 16.73
C VAL A 110 1.16 -1.39 17.49
N CYS A 111 1.76 -0.40 16.83
CA CYS A 111 2.72 0.51 17.46
C CYS A 111 2.10 1.26 18.65
N THR A 112 0.84 1.68 18.54
CA THR A 112 0.10 2.32 19.64
C THR A 112 -0.18 1.33 20.78
N GLY A 113 -0.49 0.07 20.47
CA GLY A 113 -0.62 -1.00 21.46
C GLY A 113 0.65 -1.16 22.27
N ASN A 114 1.79 -1.30 21.59
CA ASN A 114 3.10 -1.44 22.23
C ASN A 114 3.48 -0.20 23.05
N LEU A 115 3.10 1.01 22.58
CA LEU A 115 3.26 2.26 23.34
C LEU A 115 2.47 2.23 24.65
N LEU A 116 1.22 1.78 24.63
CA LEU A 116 0.38 1.66 25.83
C LEU A 116 0.93 0.58 26.78
N GLU A 117 1.38 -0.55 26.27
CA GLU A 117 2.00 -1.61 27.10
C GLU A 117 3.26 -1.11 27.81
N THR A 118 4.09 -0.34 27.12
CA THR A 118 5.33 0.23 27.69
C THR A 118 5.04 1.32 28.72
N HIS A 119 4.22 2.32 28.37
CA HIS A 119 4.07 3.54 29.19
C HIS A 119 2.95 3.48 30.22
N LEU A 120 1.85 2.78 29.92
CA LEU A 120 0.67 2.74 30.80
C LEU A 120 0.67 1.50 31.68
N LEU A 121 1.01 0.34 31.09
CA LEU A 121 1.02 -0.94 31.82
C LEU A 121 2.37 -1.24 32.47
N MET A 122 3.44 -0.51 32.09
CA MET A 122 4.79 -0.68 32.63
C MET A 122 5.25 -2.15 32.59
N ASN A 123 4.97 -2.83 31.48
CA ASN A 123 5.38 -4.22 31.30
C ASN A 123 6.90 -4.29 31.14
N GLU A 124 7.58 -5.06 32.01
CA GLU A 124 9.04 -5.25 31.98
C GLU A 124 9.52 -5.89 30.65
N GLU A 125 8.66 -6.64 29.96
CA GLU A 125 8.98 -7.21 28.65
C GLU A 125 9.15 -6.16 27.53
N PHE A 126 8.67 -4.93 27.75
CA PHE A 126 8.78 -3.81 26.82
C PHE A 126 9.74 -2.71 27.32
N GLU A 127 10.51 -2.97 28.38
CA GLU A 127 11.52 -2.01 28.85
C GLU A 127 12.54 -1.72 27.74
N GLY A 128 12.63 -0.45 27.33
CA GLY A 128 13.52 0.00 26.25
C GLY A 128 12.91 -0.04 24.85
N TRP A 129 11.62 -0.38 24.71
CA TRP A 129 10.90 -0.21 23.45
C TRP A 129 10.91 1.26 23.01
N THR A 130 11.05 1.47 21.69
CA THR A 130 10.96 2.81 21.10
C THR A 130 10.01 2.76 19.91
N PRO A 131 9.28 3.84 19.59
CA PRO A 131 8.43 3.85 18.39
C PRO A 131 9.19 3.55 17.09
N LEU A 132 10.51 3.79 17.10
CA LEU A 132 11.39 3.53 15.96
C LEU A 132 11.67 2.03 15.75
N SER A 133 11.57 1.19 16.79
CA SER A 133 11.75 -0.27 16.66
C SER A 133 10.59 -0.93 15.93
N ASP A 134 9.41 -0.34 15.99
CA ASP A 134 8.19 -0.83 15.33
C ASP A 134 7.95 -0.18 13.96
N MET A 135 8.84 0.71 13.55
CA MET A 135 8.70 1.40 12.27
C MET A 135 8.86 0.38 11.15
N SER A 136 7.74 0.08 10.48
CA SER A 136 7.69 -0.86 9.36
C SER A 136 7.65 -0.10 8.03
N PRO A 137 8.22 -0.67 6.95
CA PRO A 137 8.10 -0.14 5.60
C PRO A 137 6.68 0.15 5.15
N GLY A 138 5.71 -0.62 5.64
CA GLY A 138 4.29 -0.37 5.37
C GLY A 138 3.82 1.01 5.84
N ILE A 139 4.38 1.55 6.92
CA ILE A 139 3.96 2.86 7.49
C ILE A 139 4.47 4.01 6.62
N TYR A 140 5.78 4.07 6.37
CA TYR A 140 6.35 5.19 5.62
C TYR A 140 6.07 5.11 4.12
N LEU A 141 5.97 3.90 3.54
CA LEU A 141 5.60 3.75 2.13
C LEU A 141 4.14 4.12 1.87
N ALA A 142 3.26 4.04 2.87
CA ALA A 142 1.85 4.40 2.73
C ALA A 142 1.61 5.92 2.59
N ILE A 143 2.63 6.75 2.85
CA ILE A 143 2.57 8.19 2.62
C ILE A 143 2.30 8.49 1.13
N LEU A 144 2.95 7.76 0.22
CA LEU A 144 2.78 7.90 -1.24
C LEU A 144 1.33 7.56 -1.69
N PRO A 145 0.79 6.36 -1.37
CA PRO A 145 -0.62 6.03 -1.54
C PRO A 145 -1.60 7.00 -0.88
N LEU A 146 -1.27 7.56 0.29
CA LEU A 146 -2.13 8.53 0.96
C LEU A 146 -2.28 9.80 0.12
N PHE A 147 -1.19 10.35 -0.40
CA PHE A 147 -1.25 11.50 -1.29
C PHE A 147 -2.02 11.21 -2.58
N ALA A 148 -1.82 10.02 -3.15
CA ALA A 148 -2.58 9.59 -4.33
C ALA A 148 -4.08 9.47 -4.02
N TYR A 149 -4.45 8.88 -2.89
CA TYR A 149 -5.84 8.76 -2.43
C TYR A 149 -6.52 10.13 -2.29
N ILE A 150 -5.85 11.09 -1.62
CA ILE A 150 -6.40 12.44 -1.43
C ILE A 150 -6.56 13.16 -2.78
N LYS A 151 -5.56 13.06 -3.66
CA LYS A 151 -5.57 13.72 -4.98
C LYS A 151 -6.61 13.12 -5.92
N TRP A 152 -6.89 11.83 -5.82
CA TRP A 152 -7.78 11.12 -6.73
C TRP A 152 -9.18 10.88 -6.16
N LYS A 153 -9.52 11.42 -4.99
CA LYS A 153 -10.85 11.23 -4.38
C LYS A 153 -12.00 11.66 -5.31
N ASP A 154 -11.77 12.66 -6.16
CA ASP A 154 -12.78 13.24 -7.05
C ASP A 154 -13.04 12.42 -8.32
N ILE A 155 -12.17 11.44 -8.64
CA ILE A 155 -12.37 10.50 -9.77
C ILE A 155 -13.52 9.51 -9.45
N PHE A 156 -13.99 9.48 -8.21
CA PHE A 156 -14.95 8.50 -7.70
C PHE A 156 -16.34 9.04 -7.41
N GLU A 157 -16.58 10.34 -7.56
CA GLU A 157 -17.94 10.85 -7.37
C GLU A 157 -18.82 10.26 -8.48
N PRO A 158 -19.86 9.47 -8.14
CA PRO A 158 -20.83 9.05 -9.14
C PRO A 158 -21.45 10.31 -9.72
N VAL A 159 -21.43 10.44 -11.06
CA VAL A 159 -21.98 11.60 -11.77
C VAL A 159 -23.34 11.97 -11.16
N PRO A 160 -23.49 13.16 -10.54
CA PRO A 160 -24.76 13.53 -9.93
C PRO A 160 -25.76 13.78 -11.07
N GLY A 161 -26.65 12.83 -11.34
CA GLY A 161 -27.71 13.07 -12.33
C GLY A 161 -28.37 11.89 -13.04
N THR A 162 -27.99 10.63 -12.81
CA THR A 162 -28.70 9.51 -13.47
C THR A 162 -30.01 9.20 -12.75
N ASN A 163 -31.02 10.06 -12.93
CA ASN A 163 -32.41 9.72 -12.68
C ASN A 163 -32.80 8.59 -13.63
N ILE A 164 -32.60 7.34 -13.22
CA ILE A 164 -33.21 6.20 -13.90
C ILE A 164 -34.71 6.28 -13.62
N ARG A 165 -35.44 7.00 -14.46
CA ARG A 165 -36.89 6.84 -14.58
C ARG A 165 -37.11 5.45 -15.16
N VAL A 166 -37.35 4.48 -14.29
CA VAL A 166 -37.88 3.18 -14.70
C VAL A 166 -39.34 3.42 -15.09
N ASP A 167 -39.56 3.71 -16.37
CA ASP A 167 -40.90 3.77 -16.94
C ASP A 167 -41.37 2.31 -17.13
N LEU A 168 -42.10 1.80 -16.15
CA LEU A 168 -42.80 0.52 -16.25
C LEU A 168 -43.99 0.72 -17.20
N LYS A 169 -43.85 0.23 -18.43
CA LYS A 169 -44.98 -0.01 -19.35
C LYS A 169 -45.66 -1.33 -19.04
#